data_AF-A0A3D3JZV4-F1
#
_entry.id   AF-A0A3D3JZV4-F1
#
_cell.length_a   1.000
_cell.length_b   1.000
_cell.length_c   1.000
_cell.angle_alpha   90.00
_cell.angle_beta   90.00
_cell.angle_gamma   90.00
#
_symmetry.space_group_name_H-M   'P 1'
#
loop_
_entity.id
_entity.type
_entity.pdbx_description
1 polymer ?
#
loop_
_entity_poly.entity_id
_entity_poly.type
_entity_poly.pdbx_seq_one_letter_code
_entity_poly.pdbx_strand_id
1 'polypeptide(L)'
;VAFKNSAKYGISGKINQSLLKIRQQLERMNDILSVMLINEESDVIKNSKQLFLNILDYKSHKNNLKELFADSTTLMSHLITNHTAETGSHYITSNRRDYLNMFFRASGGGIIVGALCVLKMLYSYFPGSDFLHAILYSLNYAMGFVMIYLMNYVLATKQPAMTAATMAKVLSAGENTKKNYQDFAHLVSRLFRSQFIAFMGNVMLAFPVALAIIYGLDVFFKQNFALEKSATLLKDLDPIQSQAIFHACIAGFFLFLSGIISGNVGNNSVFYHIPKRIEKNPFLNYFFGKNLAKGLSDYYAKNWAGIISNFWFGIFLGITGPVGLFLGLDLDIRHITFASGNFALGLYGADFSVTAYTFWISFITVFLIGFFNFLVSFGLSMVLAFRSRSVNFGEVKEIYKEIFRYFWRNPLRFFFPILSKDLDIRAQEMVDTVSTKSEGN
;
A
#
# COMPACT_ATOMS: atom_id res chain seq x y z
N VAL A 1 -11.37 -13.39 -21.98
CA VAL A 1 -12.70 -12.93 -21.50
C VAL A 1 -12.78 -12.94 -19.97
N ALA A 2 -12.54 -14.07 -19.29
CA ALA A 2 -12.62 -14.15 -17.81
C ALA A 2 -11.80 -13.08 -17.07
N PHE A 3 -10.54 -12.83 -17.47
CA PHE A 3 -9.70 -11.81 -16.83
C PHE A 3 -10.16 -10.37 -17.09
N LYS A 4 -10.74 -10.09 -18.25
CA LYS A 4 -11.31 -8.77 -18.56
C LYS A 4 -12.52 -8.46 -17.67
N ASN A 5 -13.32 -9.49 -17.35
CA ASN A 5 -14.51 -9.36 -16.51
C ASN A 5 -14.24 -9.57 -15.01
N SER A 6 -12.98 -9.73 -14.62
CA SER A 6 -12.60 -10.01 -13.23
C SER A 6 -12.91 -8.85 -12.29
N ALA A 7 -12.89 -7.61 -12.77
CA ALA A 7 -13.29 -6.43 -12.00
C ALA A 7 -14.76 -6.50 -11.58
N LYS A 8 -15.63 -7.04 -12.44
CA LYS A 8 -17.08 -7.12 -12.22
C LYS A 8 -17.51 -8.33 -11.38
N TYR A 9 -16.87 -9.48 -11.58
CA TYR A 9 -17.31 -10.75 -10.97
C TYR A 9 -16.34 -11.30 -9.93
N GLY A 10 -15.13 -10.74 -9.80
CA GLY A 10 -14.05 -11.31 -9.01
C GLY A 10 -13.55 -12.65 -9.56
N ILE A 11 -12.38 -13.10 -9.11
CA ILE A 11 -11.86 -14.44 -9.42
C ILE A 11 -11.23 -15.04 -8.16
N SER A 12 -11.59 -16.28 -7.79
CA SER A 12 -10.90 -17.00 -6.71
C SER A 12 -9.55 -17.55 -7.16
N GLY A 13 -8.64 -17.76 -6.21
CA GLY A 13 -7.35 -18.43 -6.47
C GLY A 13 -7.49 -19.80 -7.15
N LYS A 14 -8.55 -20.57 -6.81
CA LYS A 14 -8.84 -21.85 -7.45
C LYS A 14 -9.21 -21.69 -8.92
N ILE A 15 -10.07 -20.73 -9.26
CA ILE A 15 -10.45 -20.45 -10.65
C ILE A 15 -9.25 -19.91 -11.43
N ASN A 16 -8.43 -19.05 -10.81
CA ASN A 16 -7.18 -18.58 -11.41
C ASN A 16 -6.27 -19.77 -11.81
N GLN A 17 -6.00 -20.69 -10.88
CA GLN A 17 -5.22 -21.89 -11.18
C GLN A 17 -5.87 -22.76 -12.26
N SER A 18 -7.19 -22.92 -12.25
CA SER A 18 -7.90 -23.66 -13.29
C SER A 18 -7.76 -22.99 -14.65
N LEU A 19 -7.84 -21.66 -14.74
CA LEU A 19 -7.68 -20.92 -15.99
C LEU A 19 -6.24 -21.01 -16.52
N LEU A 20 -5.23 -20.91 -15.66
CA LEU A 20 -3.83 -21.13 -16.03
C LEU A 20 -3.64 -22.54 -16.60
N LYS A 21 -4.19 -23.56 -15.94
CA LYS A 21 -4.16 -24.94 -16.46
C LYS A 21 -4.87 -25.07 -17.80
N ILE A 22 -6.07 -24.50 -17.96
CA ILE A 22 -6.81 -24.55 -19.24
C ILE A 22 -5.98 -23.93 -20.37
N ARG A 23 -5.35 -22.77 -20.13
CA ARG A 23 -4.49 -22.12 -21.11
C ARG A 23 -3.32 -23.02 -21.51
N GLN A 24 -2.60 -23.58 -20.54
CA GLN A 24 -1.50 -24.50 -20.79
C GLN A 24 -1.94 -25.74 -21.58
N GLN A 25 -3.14 -26.26 -21.31
CA GLN A 25 -3.68 -27.39 -22.07
C GLN A 25 -4.07 -27.01 -23.50
N LEU A 26 -4.61 -25.82 -23.72
CA LEU A 26 -4.93 -25.32 -25.06
C LEU A 26 -3.66 -25.09 -25.90
N GLU A 27 -2.59 -24.54 -25.32
CA GLU A 27 -1.30 -24.40 -26.00
C GLU A 27 -0.73 -25.77 -26.38
N ARG A 28 -0.79 -26.76 -25.48
CA ARG A 28 -0.41 -28.14 -25.79
C ARG A 28 -1.26 -28.79 -26.87
N MET A 29 -2.57 -28.55 -26.86
CA MET A 29 -3.47 -29.02 -27.92
C MET A 29 -3.11 -28.41 -29.28
N ASN A 30 -2.77 -27.12 -29.31
CA ASN A 30 -2.34 -26.42 -30.52
C ASN A 30 -1.03 -27.00 -31.07
N ASP A 31 -0.06 -27.27 -30.20
CA ASP A 31 1.20 -27.92 -30.58
C ASP A 31 0.97 -29.31 -31.18
N ILE A 32 0.06 -30.10 -30.60
CA ILE A 32 -0.28 -31.43 -31.13
C ILE A 32 -1.00 -31.31 -32.48
N LEU A 33 -1.96 -30.38 -32.60
CA LEU A 33 -2.69 -30.11 -33.84
C LEU A 33 -1.75 -29.72 -35.00
N SER A 34 -0.67 -28.98 -34.70
CA SER A 34 0.32 -28.59 -35.70
C SER A 34 1.02 -29.78 -36.38
N VAL A 35 1.06 -30.94 -35.72
CA VAL A 35 1.63 -32.17 -36.28
C VAL A 35 0.58 -33.01 -37.02
N MET A 36 -0.71 -32.82 -36.72
CA MET A 36 -1.81 -33.53 -37.37
C MET A 36 -2.23 -32.92 -38.71
N LEU A 37 -1.98 -31.62 -38.91
CA LEU A 37 -2.27 -30.92 -40.17
C LEU A 37 -1.01 -30.88 -41.05
N ILE A 38 -0.98 -31.73 -42.07
CA ILE A 38 0.13 -31.83 -43.03
C ILE A 38 -0.34 -31.19 -44.34
N ASN A 39 0.24 -30.05 -44.70
CA ASN A 39 -0.01 -29.40 -45.99
C ASN A 39 1.09 -29.73 -47.02
N GLU A 40 2.34 -29.81 -46.59
CA GLU A 40 3.49 -30.25 -47.39
C GLU A 40 4.27 -31.38 -46.70
N GLU A 41 4.95 -32.26 -47.45
CA GLU A 41 5.81 -33.32 -46.87
C GLU A 41 6.95 -32.76 -46.00
N SER A 42 7.40 -31.54 -46.31
CA SER A 42 8.42 -30.81 -45.56
C SER A 42 7.97 -30.43 -44.14
N ASP A 43 6.66 -30.25 -43.92
CA ASP A 43 6.06 -29.87 -42.64
C ASP A 43 6.14 -31.00 -41.62
N VAL A 44 6.14 -32.26 -42.05
CA VAL A 44 6.20 -33.42 -41.16
C VAL A 44 7.46 -33.40 -40.31
N ILE A 45 8.62 -33.20 -40.94
CA ILE A 45 9.92 -33.17 -40.26
C ILE A 45 10.04 -31.92 -39.39
N LYS A 46 9.57 -30.77 -39.89
CA LYS A 46 9.64 -29.48 -39.19
C LYS A 46 8.76 -29.47 -37.93
N ASN A 47 7.50 -29.86 -38.04
CA ASN A 47 6.54 -29.85 -36.94
C ASN A 47 6.86 -30.96 -35.93
N SER A 48 7.37 -32.12 -36.36
CA SER A 48 7.84 -33.17 -35.45
C SER A 48 9.05 -32.72 -34.61
N LYS A 49 10.03 -32.03 -35.24
CA LYS A 49 11.16 -31.43 -34.51
C LYS A 49 10.69 -30.37 -33.53
N GLN A 50 9.77 -29.49 -33.95
CA GLN A 50 9.22 -28.45 -33.09
C GLN A 50 8.48 -29.04 -31.88
N LEU A 51 7.64 -30.06 -32.09
CA LEU A 51 6.94 -30.74 -31.01
C LEU A 51 7.93 -31.40 -30.02
N PHE A 52 8.99 -32.04 -30.52
CA PHE A 52 10.02 -32.62 -29.67
C PHE A 52 10.72 -31.57 -28.80
N LEU A 53 11.08 -30.42 -29.39
CA LEU A 53 11.65 -29.29 -28.65
C LEU A 53 10.67 -28.71 -27.63
N ASN A 54 9.40 -28.53 -27.99
CA ASN A 54 8.37 -28.05 -27.07
C ASN A 54 8.16 -29.03 -25.90
N ILE A 55 8.17 -30.35 -26.14
CA ILE A 55 8.06 -31.36 -25.07
C ILE A 55 9.26 -31.30 -24.13
N LEU A 56 10.48 -31.16 -24.67
CA LEU A 56 11.68 -30.98 -23.85
C LEU A 56 11.58 -29.72 -23.00
N ASP A 57 11.11 -28.62 -23.57
CA ASP A 57 10.90 -27.37 -22.87
C ASP A 57 9.85 -27.51 -21.75
N TYR A 58 8.69 -28.10 -22.04
CA TYR A 58 7.65 -28.38 -21.04
C TYR A 58 8.12 -29.31 -19.92
N LYS A 59 8.96 -30.31 -20.22
CA LYS A 59 9.52 -31.23 -19.23
C LYS A 59 10.60 -30.59 -18.39
N SER A 60 11.45 -29.76 -18.99
CA SER A 60 12.50 -28.98 -18.31
C SER A 60 11.88 -28.03 -17.26
N HIS A 61 10.78 -27.38 -17.61
CA HIS A 61 10.07 -26.44 -16.73
C HIS A 61 9.06 -27.09 -15.76
N LYS A 62 8.87 -28.43 -15.80
CA LYS A 62 7.87 -29.14 -14.97
C LYS A 62 8.03 -28.90 -13.46
N ASN A 63 9.28 -28.79 -12.98
CA ASN A 63 9.59 -28.54 -11.57
C ASN A 63 9.99 -27.08 -11.30
N ASN A 64 9.78 -26.18 -12.27
CA ASN A 64 10.11 -24.77 -12.10
C ASN A 64 9.06 -24.07 -11.24
N LEU A 65 9.15 -24.27 -9.93
CA LEU A 65 8.29 -23.61 -8.95
C LEU A 65 8.36 -22.09 -9.09
N LYS A 66 9.52 -21.53 -9.46
CA LYS A 66 9.71 -20.09 -9.65
C LYS A 66 8.83 -19.53 -10.76
N GLU A 67 8.64 -20.27 -11.84
CA GLU A 67 7.77 -19.88 -12.97
C GLU A 67 6.29 -20.07 -12.63
N LEU A 68 5.92 -21.14 -11.95
CA LEU A 68 4.57 -21.30 -11.43
C LEU A 68 4.19 -20.18 -10.45
N PHE A 69 5.11 -19.82 -9.55
CA PHE A 69 4.96 -18.66 -8.67
C PHE A 69 4.90 -17.38 -9.48
N ALA A 70 5.71 -17.22 -10.54
CA ALA A 70 5.66 -16.06 -11.41
C ALA A 70 4.28 -15.88 -12.07
N ASP A 71 3.74 -16.93 -12.67
CA ASP A 71 2.45 -16.89 -13.36
C ASP A 71 1.28 -16.70 -12.40
N SER A 72 1.28 -17.45 -11.29
CA SER A 72 0.24 -17.35 -10.26
C SER A 72 0.25 -15.96 -9.60
N THR A 73 1.44 -15.43 -9.32
CA THR A 73 1.61 -14.10 -8.73
C THR A 73 1.21 -13.02 -9.73
N THR A 74 1.60 -13.12 -11.00
CA THR A 74 1.25 -12.14 -12.04
C THR A 74 -0.26 -11.99 -12.15
N LEU A 75 -1.00 -13.10 -12.08
CA LEU A 75 -2.44 -13.10 -12.24
C LEU A 75 -3.19 -12.64 -10.98
N MET A 76 -2.70 -13.02 -9.79
CA MET A 76 -3.21 -12.49 -8.53
C MET A 76 -2.90 -11.00 -8.36
N SER A 77 -1.73 -10.57 -8.83
CA SER A 77 -1.34 -9.16 -8.91
C SER A 77 -2.29 -8.37 -9.78
N HIS A 78 -2.76 -8.94 -10.89
CA HIS A 78 -3.73 -8.29 -11.78
C HIS A 78 -5.04 -7.95 -11.08
N LEU A 79 -5.56 -8.87 -10.26
CA LEU A 79 -6.79 -8.69 -9.51
C LEU A 79 -6.62 -7.67 -8.38
N ILE A 80 -5.53 -7.81 -7.62
CA ILE A 80 -5.20 -6.93 -6.50
C ILE A 80 -4.95 -5.50 -6.98
N THR A 81 -4.21 -5.35 -8.08
CA THR A 81 -3.88 -4.05 -8.70
C THR A 81 -5.13 -3.33 -9.20
N ASN A 82 -6.10 -4.04 -9.78
CA ASN A 82 -7.32 -3.39 -10.27
C ASN A 82 -8.16 -2.81 -9.13
N HIS A 83 -8.38 -3.58 -8.06
CA HIS A 83 -9.18 -3.11 -6.93
C HIS A 83 -8.48 -1.99 -6.16
N THR A 84 -7.16 -2.12 -5.94
CA THR A 84 -6.37 -1.06 -5.29
C THR A 84 -6.28 0.20 -6.15
N ALA A 85 -6.27 0.08 -7.48
CA ALA A 85 -6.29 1.23 -8.40
C ALA A 85 -7.61 2.04 -8.33
N GLU A 86 -8.77 1.38 -8.24
CA GLU A 86 -10.06 2.08 -8.10
C GLU A 86 -10.08 2.94 -6.83
N THR A 87 -9.67 2.37 -5.68
CA THR A 87 -9.54 3.12 -4.42
C THR A 87 -8.46 4.20 -4.46
N GLY A 88 -7.38 4.02 -5.23
CA GLY A 88 -6.24 4.93 -5.30
C GLY A 88 -6.54 6.25 -6.00
N SER A 89 -7.43 6.23 -7.01
CA SER A 89 -7.78 7.41 -7.83
C SER A 89 -8.28 8.59 -6.99
N HIS A 90 -9.10 8.34 -5.97
CA HIS A 90 -9.66 9.36 -5.09
C HIS A 90 -8.65 10.05 -4.16
N TYR A 91 -7.41 9.57 -4.09
CA TYR A 91 -6.35 10.17 -3.27
C TYR A 91 -5.48 11.20 -4.01
N ILE A 92 -5.68 11.38 -5.32
CA ILE A 92 -4.91 12.34 -6.12
C ILE A 92 -5.56 13.72 -6.04
N THR A 93 -4.88 14.67 -5.40
CA THR A 93 -5.36 16.05 -5.28
C THR A 93 -5.27 16.77 -6.63
N SER A 94 -6.38 17.38 -7.05
CA SER A 94 -6.47 18.14 -8.30
C SER A 94 -6.29 19.63 -8.03
N ASN A 95 -6.98 20.15 -7.02
CA ASN A 95 -7.06 21.58 -6.73
C ASN A 95 -6.43 21.98 -5.40
N ARG A 96 -6.20 23.28 -5.20
CA ARG A 96 -5.74 23.85 -3.91
C ARG A 96 -6.68 23.51 -2.75
N ARG A 97 -8.00 23.45 -3.00
CA ARG A 97 -8.99 23.04 -2.00
C ARG A 97 -8.83 21.59 -1.59
N ASP A 98 -8.59 20.70 -2.56
CA ASP A 98 -8.34 19.28 -2.29
C ASP A 98 -7.05 19.08 -1.50
N TYR A 99 -6.02 19.89 -1.79
CA TYR A 99 -4.75 19.89 -1.06
C TYR A 99 -4.94 20.26 0.42
N LEU A 100 -5.73 21.30 0.71
CA LEU A 100 -6.05 21.67 2.09
C LEU A 100 -6.96 20.65 2.77
N ASN A 101 -7.96 20.11 2.07
CA ASN A 101 -8.83 19.06 2.62
C ASN A 101 -8.01 17.79 2.96
N MET A 102 -7.06 17.42 2.11
CA MET A 102 -6.12 16.33 2.37
C MET A 102 -5.28 16.62 3.62
N PHE A 103 -4.78 17.85 3.78
CA PHE A 103 -4.07 18.26 4.99
C PHE A 103 -4.93 18.05 6.24
N PHE A 104 -6.15 18.58 6.29
CA PHE A 104 -7.03 18.44 7.46
C PHE A 104 -7.41 16.98 7.76
N ARG A 105 -7.69 16.18 6.73
CA ARG A 105 -7.96 14.74 6.89
C ARG A 105 -6.75 13.98 7.39
N ALA A 106 -5.55 14.37 6.97
CA ALA A 106 -4.29 13.80 7.44
C ALA A 106 -3.98 14.23 8.89
N SER A 107 -4.18 15.51 9.21
CA SER A 107 -4.07 16.05 10.57
C SER A 107 -4.91 15.26 11.58
N GLY A 108 -6.15 14.89 11.24
CA GLY A 108 -6.98 14.00 12.07
C GLY A 108 -6.32 12.63 12.34
N GLY A 109 -5.63 12.07 11.35
CA GLY A 109 -4.81 10.87 11.51
C GLY A 109 -3.61 11.09 12.43
N GLY A 110 -2.92 12.23 12.29
CA GLY A 110 -1.82 12.64 13.16
C GLY A 110 -2.22 12.75 14.63
N ILE A 111 -3.38 13.35 14.91
CA ILE A 111 -3.93 13.46 16.28
C ILE A 111 -4.11 12.07 16.91
N ILE A 112 -4.77 11.16 16.19
CA ILE A 112 -5.00 9.79 16.70
C ILE A 112 -3.67 9.09 16.93
N VAL A 113 -2.74 9.12 15.97
CA VAL A 113 -1.43 8.46 16.13
C VAL A 113 -0.62 9.05 17.29
N GLY A 114 -0.66 10.37 17.49
CA GLY A 114 -0.04 11.02 18.65
C GLY A 114 -0.55 10.44 19.97
N ALA A 115 -1.87 10.22 20.09
CA ALA A 115 -2.45 9.54 21.24
C ALA A 115 -2.03 8.06 21.35
N LEU A 116 -1.95 7.33 20.23
CA LEU A 116 -1.47 5.93 20.22
C LEU A 116 -0.02 5.81 20.69
N CYS A 117 0.85 6.79 20.38
CA CYS A 117 2.24 6.83 20.87
C CYS A 117 2.26 6.88 22.41
N VAL A 118 1.48 7.77 23.02
CA VAL A 118 1.40 7.85 24.48
C VAL A 118 0.82 6.57 25.07
N LEU A 119 -0.27 6.05 24.49
CA LEU A 119 -0.88 4.81 24.95
C LEU A 119 0.08 3.61 24.87
N LYS A 120 0.88 3.51 23.80
CA LYS A 120 1.93 2.49 23.66
C LYS A 120 2.98 2.63 24.76
N MET A 121 3.43 3.86 25.04
CA MET A 121 4.38 4.14 26.11
C MET A 121 3.81 3.69 27.46
N LEU A 122 2.55 4.00 27.76
CA LEU A 122 1.87 3.54 28.97
C LEU A 122 1.78 2.01 29.04
N TYR A 123 1.48 1.33 27.93
CA TYR A 123 1.48 -0.13 27.89
C TYR A 123 2.86 -0.74 28.14
N SER A 124 3.95 -0.04 27.83
CA SER A 124 5.30 -0.52 28.14
C SER A 124 5.60 -0.54 29.64
N TYR A 125 4.82 0.14 30.47
CA TYR A 125 4.95 0.10 31.94
C TYR A 125 4.16 -1.06 32.57
N PHE A 126 3.28 -1.70 31.80
CA PHE A 126 2.47 -2.79 32.32
C PHE A 126 3.34 -4.05 32.52
N PRO A 127 3.38 -4.63 33.73
CA PRO A 127 4.19 -5.82 33.96
C PRO A 127 3.62 -7.01 33.16
N GLY A 128 4.44 -7.63 32.32
CA GLY A 128 3.98 -8.70 31.44
C GLY A 128 5.10 -9.31 30.61
N SER A 129 4.81 -10.45 29.97
CA SER A 129 5.73 -11.08 29.01
C SER A 129 5.80 -10.30 27.70
N ASP A 130 6.86 -10.52 26.90
CA ASP A 130 6.98 -9.91 25.57
C ASP A 130 5.80 -10.27 24.65
N PHE A 131 5.22 -11.45 24.84
CA PHE A 131 4.02 -11.88 24.13
C PHE A 131 2.79 -11.02 24.49
N LEU A 132 2.61 -10.69 25.77
CA LEU A 132 1.52 -9.80 26.19
C LEU A 132 1.71 -8.39 25.60
N HIS A 133 2.94 -7.87 25.62
CA HIS A 133 3.26 -6.60 24.99
C HIS A 133 3.00 -6.62 23.47
N ALA A 134 3.31 -7.73 22.79
CA ALA A 134 2.98 -7.91 21.36
C ALA A 134 1.49 -7.79 21.10
N ILE A 135 0.65 -8.41 21.93
CA ILE A 135 -0.80 -8.32 21.83
C ILE A 135 -1.26 -6.88 22.10
N LEU A 136 -0.80 -6.25 23.18
CA LEU A 136 -1.20 -4.90 23.56
C LEU A 136 -0.83 -3.85 22.50
N TYR A 137 0.40 -3.91 21.98
CA TYR A 137 0.85 -3.02 20.91
C TYR A 137 0.07 -3.26 19.61
N SER A 138 -0.19 -4.53 19.27
CA SER A 138 -0.96 -4.88 18.07
C SER A 138 -2.40 -4.39 18.16
N LEU A 139 -3.05 -4.57 19.31
CA LEU A 139 -4.42 -4.09 19.55
C LEU A 139 -4.48 -2.56 19.54
N ASN A 140 -3.51 -1.89 20.16
CA ASN A 140 -3.40 -0.43 20.14
C ASN A 140 -3.36 0.09 18.69
N TYR A 141 -2.42 -0.42 17.89
CA TYR A 141 -2.25 0.04 16.53
C TYR A 141 -3.40 -0.37 15.61
N ALA A 142 -3.91 -1.59 15.73
CA ALA A 142 -5.04 -2.06 14.94
C ALA A 142 -6.30 -1.24 15.22
N MET A 143 -6.59 -0.95 16.50
CA MET A 143 -7.68 -0.07 16.91
C MET A 143 -7.50 1.32 16.31
N GLY A 144 -6.31 1.91 16.47
CA GLY A 144 -6.01 3.26 15.99
C GLY A 144 -6.14 3.40 14.47
N PHE A 145 -5.61 2.45 13.69
CA PHE A 145 -5.71 2.50 12.23
C PHE A 145 -7.12 2.23 11.71
N VAL A 146 -7.87 1.34 12.36
CA VAL A 146 -9.28 1.14 12.03
C VAL A 146 -10.08 2.41 12.36
N MET A 147 -9.81 3.08 13.48
CA MET A 147 -10.45 4.33 13.85
C MET A 147 -10.16 5.45 12.84
N ILE A 148 -8.89 5.65 12.47
CA ILE A 148 -8.48 6.62 11.43
C ILE A 148 -9.25 6.36 10.14
N TYR A 149 -9.35 5.09 9.72
CA TYR A 149 -10.05 4.71 8.50
C TYR A 149 -11.56 4.97 8.58
N LEU A 150 -12.22 4.55 9.67
CA LEU A 150 -13.67 4.71 9.86
C LEU A 150 -14.09 6.18 9.98
N MET A 151 -13.23 7.03 10.56
CA MET A 151 -13.44 8.48 10.64
C MET A 151 -13.16 9.21 9.32
N ASN A 152 -12.83 8.48 8.24
CA ASN A 152 -12.42 9.03 6.94
C ASN A 152 -11.16 9.92 7.02
N TYR A 153 -10.33 9.76 8.04
CA TYR A 153 -9.02 10.39 8.11
C TYR A 153 -8.01 9.64 7.24
N VAL A 154 -6.91 10.31 6.98
CA VAL A 154 -5.90 9.86 6.03
C VAL A 154 -4.64 9.42 6.79
N LEU A 155 -4.21 8.19 6.56
CA LEU A 155 -2.85 7.77 6.88
C LEU A 155 -2.01 7.83 5.61
N ALA A 156 -1.12 8.83 5.54
CA ALA A 156 -0.36 9.14 4.33
C ALA A 156 0.38 7.93 3.74
N THR A 157 0.99 7.11 4.57
CA THR A 157 1.82 5.97 4.17
C THR A 157 1.11 4.83 3.44
N LYS A 158 -0.24 4.75 3.49
CA LYS A 158 -1.00 3.68 2.83
C LYS A 158 -1.37 3.98 1.38
N GLN A 159 -1.48 5.27 1.05
CA GLN A 159 -1.87 5.74 -0.26
C GLN A 159 -0.84 5.45 -1.39
N PRO A 160 0.48 5.47 -1.16
CA PRO A 160 1.48 5.18 -2.18
C PRO A 160 1.28 3.80 -2.81
N ALA A 161 1.00 2.79 -1.99
CA ALA A 161 0.76 1.44 -2.48
C ALA A 161 -0.47 1.35 -3.40
N MET A 162 -1.58 2.02 -3.04
CA MET A 162 -2.82 2.03 -3.82
C MET A 162 -2.68 2.86 -5.10
N THR A 163 -1.96 3.96 -5.03
CA THR A 163 -1.82 4.88 -6.14
C THR A 163 -0.79 4.42 -7.18
N ALA A 164 0.23 3.65 -6.79
CA ALA A 164 1.13 2.95 -7.72
C ALA A 164 0.37 1.99 -8.66
N ALA A 165 -0.63 1.28 -8.15
CA ALA A 165 -1.49 0.41 -8.96
C ALA A 165 -2.28 1.22 -10.00
N THR A 166 -2.75 2.41 -9.62
CA THR A 166 -3.44 3.35 -10.52
C THR A 166 -2.50 3.82 -11.63
N MET A 167 -1.27 4.21 -11.27
CA MET A 167 -0.26 4.64 -12.24
C MET A 167 0.05 3.56 -13.27
N ALA A 168 0.29 2.33 -12.84
CA ALA A 168 0.55 1.23 -13.76
C ALA A 168 -0.64 0.96 -14.70
N LYS A 169 -1.88 1.15 -14.22
CA LYS A 169 -3.09 1.03 -15.04
C LYS A 169 -3.12 2.11 -16.13
N VAL A 170 -2.90 3.37 -15.75
CA VAL A 170 -2.84 4.52 -16.69
C VAL A 170 -1.77 4.30 -17.75
N LEU A 171 -0.57 3.93 -17.32
CA LEU A 171 0.57 3.72 -18.22
C LEU A 171 0.29 2.61 -19.25
N SER A 172 -0.27 1.48 -18.81
CA SER A 172 -0.57 0.35 -19.70
C SER A 172 -1.73 0.60 -20.68
N ALA A 173 -2.55 1.61 -20.42
CA ALA A 173 -3.71 1.92 -21.25
C ALA A 173 -3.39 2.91 -22.38
N GLY A 174 -2.27 3.64 -22.28
CA GLY A 174 -1.82 4.60 -23.28
C GLY A 174 -0.85 3.99 -24.29
N GLU A 175 -0.72 4.64 -25.45
CA GLU A 175 0.32 4.30 -26.43
C GLU A 175 1.72 4.69 -25.92
N ASN A 176 2.75 3.95 -26.29
CA ASN A 176 4.13 4.20 -25.85
C ASN A 176 4.77 5.38 -26.61
N THR A 177 4.25 6.58 -26.39
CA THR A 177 4.78 7.83 -26.95
C THR A 177 5.50 8.67 -25.90
N LYS A 178 6.50 9.44 -26.33
CA LYS A 178 7.27 10.35 -25.45
C LYS A 178 6.38 11.40 -24.76
N LYS A 179 5.27 11.78 -25.39
CA LYS A 179 4.26 12.67 -24.83
C LYS A 179 3.53 12.03 -23.64
N ASN A 180 3.13 10.76 -23.77
CA ASN A 180 2.49 10.01 -22.68
C ASN A 180 3.43 9.83 -21.48
N TYR A 181 4.75 9.71 -21.68
CA TYR A 181 5.70 9.68 -20.56
C TYR A 181 5.82 11.01 -19.81
N GLN A 182 5.71 12.15 -20.51
CA GLN A 182 5.70 13.48 -19.85
C GLN A 182 4.39 13.71 -19.09
N ASP A 183 3.28 13.36 -19.71
CA ASP A 183 1.96 13.45 -19.09
C ASP A 183 1.87 12.51 -17.86
N PHE A 184 2.48 11.32 -17.94
CA PHE A 184 2.64 10.40 -16.80
C PHE A 184 3.55 10.98 -15.70
N ALA A 185 4.68 11.60 -16.05
CA ALA A 185 5.55 12.26 -15.09
C ALA A 185 4.83 13.40 -14.34
N HIS A 186 3.91 14.10 -15.03
CA HIS A 186 3.06 15.09 -14.38
C HIS A 186 2.06 14.44 -13.40
N LEU A 187 1.44 13.31 -13.75
CA LEU A 187 0.60 12.53 -12.83
C LEU A 187 1.38 12.09 -11.59
N VAL A 188 2.64 11.65 -11.77
CA VAL A 188 3.55 11.31 -10.66
C VAL A 188 3.81 12.50 -9.75
N SER A 189 3.97 13.70 -10.32
CA SER A 189 4.14 14.92 -9.52
C SER A 189 2.91 15.26 -8.67
N ARG A 190 1.69 15.12 -9.21
CA ARG A 190 0.43 15.32 -8.47
C ARG A 190 0.26 14.32 -7.33
N LEU A 191 0.70 13.10 -7.57
CA LEU A 191 0.67 12.05 -6.58
C LEU A 191 1.63 12.33 -5.44
N PHE A 192 2.89 12.62 -5.75
CA PHE A 192 3.90 12.97 -4.76
C PHE A 192 3.44 14.19 -3.93
N ARG A 193 2.85 15.20 -4.56
CA ARG A 193 2.24 16.37 -3.89
C ARG A 193 1.18 15.98 -2.87
N SER A 194 0.29 15.06 -3.24
CA SER A 194 -0.78 14.56 -2.38
C SER A 194 -0.24 13.76 -1.19
N GLN A 195 0.82 12.98 -1.42
CA GLN A 195 1.50 12.23 -0.36
C GLN A 195 2.26 13.16 0.59
N PHE A 196 2.96 14.14 0.05
CA PHE A 196 3.72 15.10 0.82
C PHE A 196 2.84 15.87 1.80
N ILE A 197 1.72 16.43 1.34
CA ILE A 197 0.82 17.18 2.23
C ILE A 197 0.16 16.30 3.29
N ALA A 198 -0.15 15.05 2.94
CA ALA A 198 -0.64 14.08 3.92
C ALA A 198 0.43 13.73 4.95
N PHE A 199 1.70 13.57 4.55
CA PHE A 199 2.80 13.38 5.49
C PHE A 199 2.96 14.57 6.44
N MET A 200 2.92 15.80 5.90
CA MET A 200 3.01 17.00 6.72
C MET A 200 1.86 17.07 7.73
N GLY A 201 0.61 16.84 7.29
CA GLY A 201 -0.55 16.83 8.18
C GLY A 201 -0.42 15.83 9.33
N ASN A 202 0.02 14.60 9.03
CA ASN A 202 0.23 13.57 10.04
C ASN A 202 1.34 13.95 11.05
N VAL A 203 2.51 14.35 10.56
CA VAL A 203 3.68 14.67 11.40
C VAL A 203 3.45 15.92 12.24
N MET A 204 2.94 16.99 11.62
CA MET A 204 2.77 18.28 12.31
C MET A 204 1.76 18.22 13.45
N LEU A 205 0.79 17.29 13.42
CA LEU A 205 -0.18 17.11 14.51
C LEU A 205 0.20 15.99 15.48
N ALA A 206 0.86 14.93 15.04
CA ALA A 206 1.30 13.86 15.93
C ALA A 206 2.27 14.37 17.01
N PHE A 207 3.20 15.26 16.63
CA PHE A 207 4.17 15.85 17.55
C PHE A 207 3.52 16.67 18.69
N PRO A 208 2.76 17.76 18.42
CA PRO A 208 2.17 18.57 19.49
C PRO A 208 1.10 17.83 20.28
N VAL A 209 0.37 16.90 19.68
CA VAL A 209 -0.64 16.11 20.41
C VAL A 209 0.03 15.15 21.39
N ALA A 210 1.10 14.46 20.99
CA ALA A 210 1.87 13.62 21.91
C ALA A 210 2.43 14.46 23.07
N LEU A 211 2.99 15.65 22.79
CA LEU A 211 3.45 16.60 23.81
C LEU A 211 2.32 17.05 24.76
N ALA A 212 1.16 17.43 24.22
CA ALA A 212 0.04 17.91 25.02
C ALA A 212 -0.50 16.82 25.94
N ILE A 213 -0.59 15.59 25.46
CA ILE A 213 -1.08 14.46 26.26
C ILE A 213 -0.06 14.09 27.34
N ILE A 214 1.23 13.99 27.02
CA ILE A 214 2.25 13.64 28.04
C ILE A 214 2.38 14.74 29.10
N TYR A 215 2.34 16.01 28.69
CA TYR A 215 2.32 17.15 29.62
C TYR A 215 1.08 17.10 30.52
N GLY A 216 -0.09 16.82 29.96
CA GLY A 216 -1.31 16.63 30.74
C GLY A 216 -1.16 15.51 31.78
N LEU A 217 -0.64 14.35 31.37
CA LEU A 217 -0.40 13.23 32.29
C LEU A 217 0.59 13.59 33.40
N ASP A 218 1.67 14.29 33.09
CA ASP A 218 2.65 14.73 34.07
C ASP A 218 2.02 15.68 35.11
N VAL A 219 1.20 16.65 34.66
CA VAL A 219 0.48 17.55 35.57
C VAL A 219 -0.51 16.81 36.48
N PHE A 220 -1.23 15.80 35.96
CA PHE A 220 -2.21 15.05 36.73
C PHE A 220 -1.60 14.04 37.71
N PHE A 221 -0.55 13.34 37.30
CA PHE A 221 0.07 12.25 38.08
C PHE A 221 1.35 12.67 38.81
N LYS A 222 1.87 13.88 38.54
CA LYS A 222 3.14 14.42 39.07
C LYS A 222 4.35 13.52 38.79
N GLN A 223 4.32 12.80 37.66
CA GLN A 223 5.38 11.89 37.25
C GLN A 223 5.62 12.01 35.75
N ASN A 224 6.88 12.24 35.38
CA ASN A 224 7.31 12.24 33.98
C ASN A 224 7.45 10.80 33.47
N PHE A 225 6.34 10.24 32.98
CA PHE A 225 6.32 8.91 32.35
C PHE A 225 7.16 8.80 31.07
N ALA A 226 7.68 9.90 30.52
CA ALA A 226 8.56 9.84 29.35
C ALA A 226 10.04 9.78 29.71
N LEU A 227 10.42 10.10 30.97
CA LEU A 227 11.83 10.24 31.39
C LEU A 227 12.63 8.95 31.18
N GLU A 228 12.12 7.82 31.69
CA GLU A 228 12.82 6.53 31.57
C GLU A 228 12.96 6.03 30.13
N LYS A 229 12.03 6.41 29.24
CA LYS A 229 12.01 5.96 27.84
C LYS A 229 12.65 6.96 26.88
N SER A 230 12.91 8.19 27.32
CA SER A 230 13.41 9.28 26.48
C SER A 230 14.70 8.91 25.75
N ALA A 231 15.69 8.37 26.46
CA ALA A 231 16.97 7.99 25.88
C ALA A 231 16.82 6.93 24.78
N THR A 232 15.94 5.94 24.98
CA THR A 232 15.64 4.91 23.97
C THR A 232 14.93 5.50 22.77
N LEU A 233 13.87 6.30 22.98
CA LEU A 233 13.10 6.91 21.89
C LEU A 233 13.94 7.87 21.02
N LEU A 234 14.87 8.62 21.63
CA LEU A 234 15.80 9.48 20.90
C LEU A 234 16.89 8.67 20.18
N LYS A 235 17.40 7.60 20.80
CA LYS A 235 18.35 6.69 20.15
C LYS A 235 17.74 5.98 18.94
N ASP A 236 16.45 5.63 19.00
CA ASP A 236 15.71 5.05 17.87
C ASP A 236 15.56 6.01 16.68
N LEU A 237 15.76 7.30 16.90
CA LEU A 237 15.76 8.32 15.85
C LEU A 237 17.19 8.63 15.34
N ASP A 238 18.22 7.98 15.89
CA ASP A 238 19.57 8.03 15.33
C ASP A 238 19.67 7.05 14.14
N PRO A 239 19.95 7.54 12.92
CA PRO A 239 19.98 6.72 11.72
C PRO A 239 21.19 5.78 11.67
N ILE A 240 22.30 6.14 12.34
CA ILE A 240 23.56 5.40 12.33
C ILE A 240 23.57 4.37 13.47
N GLN A 241 23.19 4.78 14.67
CA GLN A 241 23.27 3.90 15.85
C GLN A 241 22.15 2.86 15.91
N SER A 242 21.03 3.14 15.24
CA SER A 242 19.80 2.37 15.44
C SER A 242 19.26 1.76 14.13
N GLN A 243 20.05 1.75 13.06
CA GLN A 243 19.66 1.19 11.75
C GLN A 243 18.28 1.69 11.26
N ALA A 244 17.98 2.99 11.44
CA ALA A 244 16.63 3.53 11.25
C ALA A 244 16.04 3.30 9.86
N ILE A 245 16.91 3.32 8.86
CA ILE A 245 16.55 3.13 7.47
C ILE A 245 16.07 1.68 7.24
N PHE A 246 16.74 0.68 7.82
CA PHE A 246 16.35 -0.72 7.69
C PHE A 246 14.97 -0.96 8.30
N HIS A 247 14.76 -0.49 9.53
CA HIS A 247 13.47 -0.55 10.22
C HIS A 247 12.36 0.24 9.49
N ALA A 248 12.71 1.34 8.82
CA ALA A 248 11.77 2.09 7.98
C ALA A 248 11.38 1.33 6.71
N CYS A 249 12.32 0.59 6.10
CA CYS A 249 12.05 -0.26 4.96
C CYS A 249 11.09 -1.41 5.32
N ILE A 250 11.23 -2.01 6.52
CA ILE A 250 10.29 -3.03 7.02
C ILE A 250 8.87 -2.46 7.12
N ALA A 251 8.71 -1.24 7.66
CA ALA A 251 7.41 -0.56 7.67
C ALA A 251 6.85 -0.37 6.26
N GLY A 252 7.69 0.06 5.30
CA GLY A 252 7.34 0.18 3.88
C GLY A 252 6.85 -1.13 3.26
N PHE A 253 7.51 -2.24 3.60
CA PHE A 253 7.10 -3.58 3.17
C PHE A 253 5.74 -3.99 3.75
N PHE A 254 5.49 -3.75 5.04
CA PHE A 254 4.19 -4.06 5.64
C PHE A 254 3.05 -3.18 5.12
N LEU A 255 3.33 -1.93 4.75
CA LEU A 255 2.36 -1.08 4.05
C LEU A 255 1.97 -1.66 2.69
N PHE A 256 2.97 -2.13 1.93
CA PHE A 256 2.74 -2.84 0.67
C PHE A 256 1.91 -4.12 0.88
N LEU A 257 2.29 -4.95 1.87
CA LEU A 257 1.58 -6.18 2.19
C LEU A 257 0.12 -5.93 2.64
N SER A 258 -0.11 -4.88 3.43
CA SER A 258 -1.44 -4.42 3.82
C SER A 258 -2.28 -4.00 2.60
N GLY A 259 -1.67 -3.38 1.58
CA GLY A 259 -2.31 -3.05 0.31
C GLY A 259 -2.73 -4.31 -0.48
N ILE A 260 -1.87 -5.33 -0.53
CA ILE A 260 -2.18 -6.64 -1.13
C ILE A 260 -3.38 -7.29 -0.43
N ILE A 261 -3.38 -7.29 0.91
CA ILE A 261 -4.48 -7.84 1.71
C ILE A 261 -5.79 -7.11 1.38
N SER A 262 -5.77 -5.77 1.28
CA SER A 262 -6.95 -4.98 0.89
C SER A 262 -7.50 -5.41 -0.47
N GLY A 263 -6.63 -5.52 -1.48
CA GLY A 263 -7.03 -5.94 -2.83
C GLY A 263 -7.61 -7.36 -2.86
N ASN A 264 -7.01 -8.30 -2.12
CA ASN A 264 -7.49 -9.68 -2.03
C ASN A 264 -8.85 -9.79 -1.31
N VAL A 265 -9.01 -9.09 -0.18
CA VAL A 265 -10.27 -9.06 0.58
C VAL A 265 -11.39 -8.42 -0.24
N GLY A 266 -11.09 -7.33 -0.95
CA GLY A 266 -12.03 -6.69 -1.88
C GLY A 266 -12.46 -7.62 -3.00
N ASN A 267 -11.51 -8.27 -3.68
CA ASN A 267 -11.80 -9.27 -4.72
C ASN A 267 -12.63 -10.44 -4.18
N ASN A 268 -12.32 -10.96 -3.00
CA ASN A 268 -13.09 -12.05 -2.38
C ASN A 268 -14.52 -11.63 -2.02
N SER A 269 -14.70 -10.40 -1.52
CA SER A 269 -16.02 -9.83 -1.22
C SER A 269 -16.93 -9.83 -2.47
N VAL A 270 -16.39 -9.37 -3.60
CA VAL A 270 -17.09 -9.37 -4.90
C VAL A 270 -17.32 -10.79 -5.40
N PHE A 271 -16.27 -11.62 -5.41
CA PHE A 271 -16.32 -13.00 -5.94
C PHE A 271 -17.36 -13.87 -5.25
N TYR A 272 -17.37 -13.89 -3.91
CA TYR A 272 -18.34 -14.66 -3.15
C TYR A 272 -19.71 -13.98 -3.05
N HIS A 273 -19.87 -12.80 -3.66
CA HIS A 273 -21.08 -12.00 -3.60
C HIS A 273 -21.53 -11.74 -2.16
N ILE A 274 -20.57 -11.51 -1.24
CA ILE A 274 -20.83 -11.34 0.18
C ILE A 274 -21.84 -10.21 0.45
N PRO A 275 -21.74 -9.02 -0.18
CA PRO A 275 -22.73 -7.96 0.01
C PRO A 275 -24.16 -8.43 -0.32
N LYS A 276 -24.35 -9.08 -1.48
CA LYS A 276 -25.66 -9.62 -1.89
C LYS A 276 -26.18 -10.70 -0.92
N ARG A 277 -25.29 -11.48 -0.30
CA ARG A 277 -25.66 -12.47 0.73
C ARG A 277 -26.10 -11.81 2.03
N ILE A 278 -25.44 -10.70 2.43
CA ILE A 278 -25.83 -9.92 3.61
C ILE A 278 -27.21 -9.30 3.39
N GLU A 279 -27.44 -8.67 2.23
CA GLU A 279 -28.72 -8.04 1.88
C GLU A 279 -29.88 -9.06 1.86
N LYS A 280 -29.65 -10.27 1.34
CA LYS A 280 -30.66 -11.32 1.23
C LYS A 280 -30.77 -12.25 2.43
N ASN A 281 -29.99 -12.02 3.50
CA ASN A 281 -29.96 -12.93 4.64
C ASN A 281 -31.34 -12.96 5.35
N PRO A 282 -32.01 -14.12 5.46
CA PRO A 282 -33.33 -14.23 6.07
C PRO A 282 -33.35 -13.79 7.54
N PHE A 283 -32.30 -14.08 8.30
CA PHE A 283 -32.21 -13.71 9.72
C PHE A 283 -32.10 -12.19 9.90
N LEU A 284 -31.21 -11.54 9.14
CA LEU A 284 -31.10 -10.07 9.16
C LEU A 284 -32.39 -9.39 8.71
N ASN A 285 -33.01 -9.89 7.64
CA ASN A 285 -34.26 -9.32 7.14
C ASN A 285 -35.43 -9.53 8.09
N TYR A 286 -35.44 -10.61 8.86
CA TYR A 286 -36.47 -10.89 9.85
C TYR A 286 -36.31 -10.04 11.12
N PHE A 287 -35.09 -9.94 11.68
CA PHE A 287 -34.85 -9.24 12.95
C PHE A 287 -34.62 -7.73 12.80
N PHE A 288 -33.92 -7.29 11.75
CA PHE A 288 -33.52 -5.89 11.55
C PHE A 288 -34.25 -5.23 10.38
N GLY A 289 -34.97 -5.99 9.55
CA GLY A 289 -35.66 -5.47 8.38
C GLY A 289 -34.76 -5.22 7.17
N LYS A 290 -35.40 -5.10 6.01
CA LYS A 290 -34.72 -5.02 4.70
C LYS A 290 -33.83 -3.78 4.54
N ASN A 291 -34.22 -2.66 5.13
CA ASN A 291 -33.47 -1.41 5.00
C ASN A 291 -32.14 -1.48 5.76
N LEU A 292 -32.11 -2.09 6.94
CA LEU A 292 -30.87 -2.30 7.70
C LEU A 292 -29.98 -3.35 7.02
N ALA A 293 -30.54 -4.45 6.51
CA ALA A 293 -29.77 -5.44 5.76
C ALA A 293 -29.09 -4.84 4.51
N LYS A 294 -29.80 -3.97 3.78
CA LYS A 294 -29.23 -3.23 2.65
C LYS A 294 -28.14 -2.25 3.09
N GLY A 295 -28.39 -1.46 4.15
CA GLY A 295 -27.39 -0.54 4.70
C GLY A 295 -26.11 -1.25 5.18
N LEU A 296 -26.25 -2.43 5.80
CA LEU A 296 -25.11 -3.28 6.21
C LEU A 296 -24.36 -3.86 5.01
N SER A 297 -25.08 -4.29 3.96
CA SER A 297 -24.47 -4.72 2.71
C SER A 297 -23.62 -3.61 2.09
N ASP A 298 -24.18 -2.40 1.97
CA ASP A 298 -23.49 -1.25 1.39
C ASP A 298 -22.28 -0.83 2.24
N TYR A 299 -22.43 -0.83 3.57
CA TYR A 299 -21.33 -0.57 4.50
C TYR A 299 -20.21 -1.61 4.38
N TYR A 300 -20.55 -2.89 4.30
CA TYR A 300 -19.58 -3.98 4.14
C TYR A 300 -18.84 -3.85 2.81
N ALA A 301 -19.58 -3.65 1.71
CA ALA A 301 -19.01 -3.49 0.38
C ALA A 301 -17.99 -2.34 0.32
N LYS A 302 -18.28 -1.22 0.99
CA LYS A 302 -17.44 -0.03 0.97
C LYS A 302 -16.23 -0.11 1.92
N ASN A 303 -16.40 -0.68 3.11
CA ASN A 303 -15.42 -0.50 4.20
C ASN A 303 -14.63 -1.77 4.56
N TRP A 304 -15.12 -2.98 4.26
CA TRP A 304 -14.56 -4.22 4.79
C TRP A 304 -13.10 -4.45 4.40
N ALA A 305 -12.75 -4.22 3.12
CA ALA A 305 -11.39 -4.36 2.63
C ALA A 305 -10.42 -3.42 3.36
N GLY A 306 -10.83 -2.17 3.58
CA GLY A 306 -10.04 -1.17 4.28
C GLY A 306 -9.89 -1.47 5.78
N ILE A 307 -10.96 -1.93 6.45
CA ILE A 307 -10.91 -2.34 7.87
C ILE A 307 -9.90 -3.47 8.06
N ILE A 308 -10.03 -4.57 7.31
CA ILE A 308 -9.15 -5.74 7.43
C ILE A 308 -7.70 -5.37 7.12
N SER A 309 -7.49 -4.56 6.09
CA SER A 309 -6.16 -4.10 5.71
C SER A 309 -5.50 -3.24 6.80
N ASN A 310 -6.23 -2.32 7.43
CA ASN A 310 -5.72 -1.48 8.54
C ASN A 310 -5.50 -2.29 9.82
N PHE A 311 -6.39 -3.26 10.11
CA PHE A 311 -6.26 -4.18 11.21
C PHE A 311 -4.96 -5.00 11.12
N TRP A 312 -4.72 -5.66 9.98
CA TRP A 312 -3.48 -6.41 9.75
C TRP A 312 -2.25 -5.53 9.76
N PHE A 313 -2.34 -4.30 9.24
CA PHE A 313 -1.23 -3.36 9.31
C PHE A 313 -0.86 -3.04 10.76
N GLY A 314 -1.84 -2.81 11.63
CA GLY A 314 -1.62 -2.60 13.06
C GLY A 314 -0.99 -3.81 13.76
N ILE A 315 -1.44 -5.01 13.41
CA ILE A 315 -0.86 -6.26 13.92
C ILE A 315 0.61 -6.39 13.50
N PHE A 316 0.93 -6.16 12.22
CA PHE A 316 2.32 -6.23 11.75
C PHE A 316 3.22 -5.23 12.47
N LEU A 317 2.73 -4.00 12.69
CA LEU A 317 3.47 -2.99 13.45
C LEU A 317 3.68 -3.39 14.93
N GLY A 318 2.69 -4.01 15.56
CA GLY A 318 2.71 -4.33 16.99
C GLY A 318 3.53 -5.57 17.35
N ILE A 319 3.50 -6.59 16.49
CA ILE A 319 4.17 -7.88 16.74
C ILE A 319 5.68 -7.83 16.44
N THR A 320 6.12 -6.97 15.52
CA THR A 320 7.49 -7.07 14.97
C THR A 320 8.58 -6.85 16.02
N GLY A 321 8.44 -5.86 16.90
CA GLY A 321 9.40 -5.63 17.99
C GLY A 321 9.56 -6.85 18.91
N PRO A 322 8.47 -7.34 19.52
CA PRO A 322 8.51 -8.55 20.35
C PRO A 322 9.00 -9.82 19.62
N VAL A 323 8.66 -10.00 18.35
CA VAL A 323 9.17 -11.13 17.54
C VAL A 323 10.66 -10.97 17.26
N GLY A 324 11.14 -9.76 17.00
CA GLY A 324 12.57 -9.46 16.89
C GLY A 324 13.32 -9.89 18.15
N LEU A 325 12.86 -9.42 19.30
CA LEU A 325 13.42 -9.77 20.61
C LEU A 325 13.42 -11.29 20.84
N PHE A 326 12.30 -11.98 20.54
CA PHE A 326 12.20 -13.43 20.68
C PHE A 326 13.19 -14.19 19.79
N LEU A 327 13.45 -13.71 18.58
CA LEU A 327 14.40 -14.30 17.64
C LEU A 327 15.86 -13.89 17.90
N GLY A 328 16.11 -12.99 18.86
CA GLY A 328 17.42 -12.40 19.11
C GLY A 328 17.89 -11.48 17.97
N LEU A 329 16.96 -10.99 17.14
CA LEU A 329 17.23 -10.07 16.04
C LEU A 329 16.83 -8.66 16.45
N ASP A 330 17.66 -7.66 16.13
CA ASP A 330 17.29 -6.24 16.27
C ASP A 330 16.30 -5.87 15.16
N LEU A 331 15.03 -6.30 15.32
CA LEU A 331 13.93 -5.99 14.42
C LEU A 331 12.93 -5.10 15.14
N ASP A 332 12.87 -3.85 14.70
CA ASP A 332 11.84 -2.89 15.10
C ASP A 332 11.15 -2.27 13.87
N ILE A 333 10.10 -1.47 14.07
CA ILE A 333 9.45 -0.77 12.96
C ILE A 333 9.40 0.72 13.21
N ARG A 334 9.91 1.45 12.22
CA ARG A 334 9.90 2.91 12.20
C ARG A 334 8.94 3.40 11.14
N HIS A 335 7.86 3.97 11.61
CA HIS A 335 6.83 4.59 10.79
C HIS A 335 6.82 6.09 11.05
N ILE A 336 6.87 6.92 10.00
CA ILE A 336 7.01 8.39 10.09
C ILE A 336 6.13 9.05 11.15
N THR A 337 4.84 8.74 11.19
CA THR A 337 3.92 9.37 12.15
C THR A 337 4.20 8.95 13.60
N PHE A 338 4.60 7.70 13.83
CA PHE A 338 5.01 7.22 15.17
C PHE A 338 6.38 7.79 15.54
N ALA A 339 7.31 7.90 14.59
CA ALA A 339 8.61 8.51 14.79
C ALA A 339 8.46 9.98 15.23
N SER A 340 7.51 10.72 14.64
CA SER A 340 7.19 12.08 15.04
C SER A 340 6.61 12.18 16.47
N GLY A 341 5.68 11.31 16.85
CA GLY A 341 5.15 11.25 18.22
C GLY A 341 6.21 10.82 19.25
N ASN A 342 7.03 9.83 18.90
CA ASN A 342 8.15 9.37 19.73
C ASN A 342 9.24 10.44 19.88
N PHE A 343 9.48 11.25 18.86
CA PHE A 343 10.39 12.40 18.94
C PHE A 343 9.88 13.42 19.96
N ALA A 344 8.58 13.74 19.94
CA ALA A 344 7.94 14.58 20.94
C ALA A 344 8.10 14.03 22.36
N LEU A 345 7.78 12.74 22.57
CA LEU A 345 7.93 12.09 23.87
C LEU A 345 9.39 12.05 24.34
N GLY A 346 10.32 11.77 23.43
CA GLY A 346 11.75 11.77 23.71
C GLY A 346 12.25 13.13 24.17
N LEU A 347 11.87 14.21 23.48
CA LEU A 347 12.23 15.58 23.87
C LEU A 347 11.62 15.95 25.23
N TYR A 348 10.34 15.64 25.46
CA TYR A 348 9.67 15.94 26.73
C TYR A 348 10.29 15.17 27.91
N GLY A 349 10.57 13.88 27.74
CA GLY A 349 11.19 13.08 28.79
C GLY A 349 12.64 13.48 29.10
N ALA A 350 13.31 14.16 28.18
CA ALA A 350 14.62 14.78 28.42
C ALA A 350 14.52 16.23 28.91
N ASP A 351 13.34 16.70 29.32
CA ASP A 351 13.09 18.09 29.73
C ASP A 351 13.58 19.13 28.70
N PHE A 352 13.54 18.76 27.41
CA PHE A 352 14.11 19.52 26.30
C PHE A 352 15.62 19.82 26.41
N SER A 353 16.34 19.22 27.37
CA SER A 353 17.79 19.33 27.54
C SER A 353 18.53 18.36 26.62
N VAL A 354 18.32 18.50 25.32
CA VAL A 354 18.91 17.64 24.29
C VAL A 354 19.94 18.42 23.48
N THR A 355 21.09 17.82 23.21
CA THR A 355 22.15 18.43 22.38
C THR A 355 21.58 18.83 21.02
N ALA A 356 21.99 20.00 20.49
CA ALA A 356 21.55 20.48 19.18
C ALA A 356 21.76 19.45 18.05
N TYR A 357 22.85 18.69 18.11
CA TYR A 357 23.12 17.57 17.21
C TYR A 357 21.99 16.52 17.24
N THR A 358 21.64 16.03 18.44
CA THR A 358 20.60 15.00 18.64
C THR A 358 19.22 15.49 18.20
N PHE A 359 18.91 16.77 18.40
CA PHE A 359 17.66 17.36 17.91
C PHE A 359 17.59 17.36 16.37
N TRP A 360 18.60 17.92 15.70
CA TRP A 360 18.60 18.03 14.24
C TRP A 360 18.68 16.68 13.54
N ILE A 361 19.49 15.75 14.06
CA ILE A 361 19.58 14.40 13.48
C ILE A 361 18.25 13.67 13.62
N SER A 362 17.61 13.71 14.81
CA SER A 362 16.31 13.08 15.03
C SER A 362 15.23 13.68 14.14
N PHE A 363 15.21 15.02 14.01
CA PHE A 363 14.27 15.72 13.13
C PHE A 363 14.42 15.30 11.67
N ILE A 364 15.65 15.27 11.14
CA ILE A 364 15.92 14.81 9.76
C ILE A 364 15.54 13.33 9.60
N THR A 365 15.84 12.49 10.59
CA THR A 365 15.51 11.07 10.54
C THR A 365 14.02 10.80 10.46
N VAL A 366 13.15 11.60 11.10
CA VAL A 366 11.68 11.46 10.97
C VAL A 366 11.25 11.56 9.50
N PHE A 367 11.79 12.53 8.76
CA PHE A 367 11.50 12.67 7.32
C PHE A 367 12.15 11.56 6.50
N LEU A 368 13.36 11.15 6.85
CA LEU A 368 14.07 10.05 6.18
C LEU A 368 13.30 8.73 6.32
N ILE A 369 12.79 8.42 7.51
CA ILE A 369 11.91 7.27 7.78
C ILE A 369 10.69 7.33 6.85
N GLY A 370 10.02 8.48 6.76
CA GLY A 370 8.86 8.62 5.87
C GLY A 370 9.19 8.46 4.40
N PHE A 371 10.33 8.98 3.96
CA PHE A 371 10.82 8.80 2.60
C PHE A 371 11.02 7.31 2.28
N PHE A 372 11.66 6.54 3.17
CA PHE A 372 11.85 5.10 2.96
C PHE A 372 10.55 4.29 3.11
N ASN A 373 9.67 4.64 4.04
CA ASN A 373 8.32 4.04 4.12
C ASN A 373 7.59 4.19 2.78
N PHE A 374 7.62 5.41 2.20
CA PHE A 374 7.04 5.72 0.90
C PHE A 374 7.73 4.94 -0.23
N LEU A 375 9.06 5.07 -0.34
CA LEU A 375 9.85 4.54 -1.45
C LEU A 375 9.71 3.02 -1.57
N VAL A 376 9.82 2.30 -0.46
CA VAL A 376 9.71 0.83 -0.46
C VAL A 376 8.28 0.39 -0.77
N SER A 377 7.28 0.99 -0.13
CA SER A 377 5.88 0.63 -0.36
C SER A 377 5.44 0.90 -1.81
N PHE A 378 5.73 2.11 -2.30
CA PHE A 378 5.43 2.51 -3.67
C PHE A 378 6.21 1.70 -4.70
N GLY A 379 7.52 1.49 -4.48
CA GLY A 379 8.38 0.73 -5.38
C GLY A 379 7.94 -0.72 -5.53
N LEU A 380 7.64 -1.41 -4.43
CA LEU A 380 7.14 -2.79 -4.46
C LEU A 380 5.77 -2.88 -5.16
N SER A 381 4.86 -1.96 -4.86
CA SER A 381 3.56 -1.88 -5.57
C SER A 381 3.72 -1.64 -7.06
N MET A 382 4.63 -0.74 -7.46
CA MET A 382 4.87 -0.44 -8.87
C MET A 382 5.46 -1.65 -9.60
N VAL A 383 6.45 -2.33 -9.01
CA VAL A 383 7.03 -3.56 -9.56
C VAL A 383 5.95 -4.64 -9.73
N LEU A 384 5.10 -4.84 -8.70
CA LEU A 384 4.00 -5.79 -8.76
C LEU A 384 3.01 -5.45 -9.89
N ALA A 385 2.67 -4.17 -10.02
CA ALA A 385 1.70 -3.70 -10.99
C ALA A 385 2.25 -3.73 -12.44
N PHE A 386 3.53 -3.44 -12.65
CA PHE A 386 4.18 -3.60 -13.95
C PHE A 386 4.32 -5.05 -14.36
N ARG A 387 4.74 -5.91 -13.42
CA ARG A 387 4.81 -7.35 -13.66
C ARG A 387 3.47 -7.93 -14.05
N SER A 388 2.42 -7.51 -13.34
CA SER A 388 1.05 -7.89 -13.65
C SER A 388 0.67 -7.61 -15.10
N ARG A 389 1.14 -6.51 -15.69
CA ARG A 389 0.69 -6.00 -16.99
C ARG A 389 1.68 -6.25 -18.13
N SER A 390 2.72 -7.06 -17.89
CA SER A 390 3.75 -7.41 -18.88
C SER A 390 4.41 -6.18 -19.55
N VAL A 391 4.59 -5.08 -18.81
CA VAL A 391 5.27 -3.88 -19.32
C VAL A 391 6.75 -4.21 -19.56
N ASN A 392 7.28 -3.83 -20.72
CA ASN A 392 8.67 -4.11 -21.07
C ASN A 392 9.64 -3.36 -20.14
N PHE A 393 10.66 -4.06 -19.61
CA PHE A 393 11.67 -3.46 -18.71
C PHE A 393 12.39 -2.24 -19.32
N GLY A 394 12.54 -2.19 -20.65
CA GLY A 394 13.11 -1.04 -21.36
C GLY A 394 12.25 0.23 -21.25
N GLU A 395 10.92 0.09 -21.27
CA GLU A 395 9.98 1.21 -21.15
C GLU A 395 9.99 1.78 -19.73
N VAL A 396 10.08 0.91 -18.72
CA VAL A 396 10.19 1.31 -17.32
C VAL A 396 11.38 2.25 -17.09
N LYS A 397 12.53 1.95 -17.71
CA LYS A 397 13.74 2.78 -17.58
C LYS A 397 13.55 4.18 -18.17
N GLU A 398 12.95 4.30 -19.34
CA GLU A 398 12.68 5.61 -19.96
C GLU A 398 11.65 6.43 -19.17
N ILE A 399 10.64 5.77 -18.59
CA ILE A 399 9.67 6.43 -17.71
C ILE A 399 10.35 7.01 -16.46
N TYR A 400 11.19 6.22 -15.77
CA TYR A 400 11.94 6.70 -14.61
C TYR A 400 12.83 7.90 -14.97
N LYS A 401 13.46 7.86 -16.14
CA LYS A 401 14.31 8.95 -16.64
C LYS A 401 13.50 10.22 -16.92
N GLU A 402 12.31 10.12 -17.50
CA GLU A 402 11.44 11.28 -17.72
C GLU A 402 10.87 11.82 -16.40
N ILE A 403 10.50 10.98 -15.43
CA ILE A 403 10.09 11.43 -14.08
C ILE A 403 11.22 12.23 -13.43
N PHE A 404 12.45 11.70 -13.44
CA PHE A 404 13.59 12.36 -12.82
C PHE A 404 13.93 13.68 -13.53
N ARG A 405 13.88 13.71 -14.86
CA ARG A 405 14.06 14.94 -15.65
C ARG A 405 12.96 15.97 -15.35
N TYR A 406 11.71 15.54 -15.20
CA TYR A 406 10.59 16.40 -14.85
C TYR A 406 10.75 16.98 -13.44
N PHE A 407 11.20 16.19 -12.47
CA PHE A 407 11.52 16.62 -11.11
C PHE A 407 12.56 17.73 -11.09
N TRP A 408 13.69 17.56 -11.77
CA TRP A 408 14.74 18.59 -11.81
C TRP A 408 14.31 19.88 -12.53
N ARG A 409 13.43 19.77 -13.53
CA ARG A 409 12.90 20.96 -14.24
C ARG A 409 11.83 21.70 -13.46
N ASN A 410 11.04 20.99 -12.64
CA ASN A 410 9.88 21.56 -11.95
C ASN A 410 9.76 21.04 -10.50
N PRO A 411 10.77 21.23 -9.63
CA PRO A 411 10.77 20.62 -8.30
C PRO A 411 9.59 21.11 -7.44
N LEU A 412 9.25 22.41 -7.53
CA LEU A 412 8.16 23.00 -6.76
C LEU A 412 6.77 22.41 -7.08
N ARG A 413 6.56 21.86 -8.29
CA ARG A 413 5.28 21.24 -8.68
C ARG A 413 5.01 19.93 -7.93
N PHE A 414 6.06 19.26 -7.45
CA PHE A 414 5.94 18.05 -6.64
C PHE A 414 5.46 18.36 -5.23
N PHE A 415 5.69 19.57 -4.70
CA PHE A 415 5.34 19.90 -3.31
C PHE A 415 4.11 20.79 -3.20
N PHE A 416 3.94 21.73 -4.14
CA PHE A 416 2.92 22.77 -4.08
C PHE A 416 1.93 22.71 -5.24
N PRO A 417 0.66 23.12 -5.02
CA PRO A 417 -0.36 23.20 -6.05
C PRO A 417 -0.15 24.43 -6.96
N ILE A 418 0.82 24.31 -7.87
CA ILE A 418 1.08 25.25 -8.96
C ILE A 418 0.20 24.84 -10.15
N LEU A 419 -0.72 25.71 -10.55
CA LEU A 419 -1.69 25.44 -11.62
C LEU A 419 -1.01 25.37 -12.98
N SER A 420 -1.28 24.32 -13.75
CA SER A 420 -0.98 24.26 -15.18
C SER A 420 -2.18 23.70 -15.94
N LYS A 421 -3.04 24.59 -16.46
CA LYS A 421 -4.34 24.24 -17.07
C LYS A 421 -4.26 23.08 -18.06
N ASP A 422 -3.31 23.09 -19.01
CA ASP A 422 -3.25 22.07 -20.07
C ASP A 422 -2.73 20.70 -19.59
N LEU A 423 -1.77 20.69 -18.65
CA LEU A 423 -1.21 19.45 -18.12
C LEU A 423 -2.14 18.81 -17.08
N ASP A 424 -2.83 19.63 -16.29
CA ASP A 424 -3.78 19.17 -15.28
C ASP A 424 -5.00 18.50 -15.95
N ILE A 425 -5.51 19.06 -17.06
CA ILE A 425 -6.60 18.47 -17.85
C ILE A 425 -6.19 17.12 -18.44
N ARG A 426 -5.02 17.04 -19.11
CA ARG A 426 -4.53 15.79 -19.70
C ARG A 426 -4.24 14.71 -18.65
N ALA A 427 -3.70 15.11 -17.51
CA ALA A 427 -3.50 14.20 -16.38
C ALA A 427 -4.83 13.63 -15.86
N GLN A 428 -5.87 14.47 -15.81
CA GLN A 428 -7.20 14.06 -15.37
C GLN A 428 -7.87 13.13 -16.40
N GLU A 429 -7.79 13.45 -17.70
CA GLU A 429 -8.30 12.61 -18.79
C GLU A 429 -7.69 11.20 -18.78
N MET A 430 -6.39 11.08 -18.49
CA MET A 430 -5.73 9.76 -18.35
C MET A 430 -6.26 8.92 -17.18
N VAL A 431 -6.68 9.56 -16.08
CA VAL A 431 -7.27 8.85 -14.93
C VAL A 431 -8.73 8.48 -15.22
N ASP A 432 -9.49 9.37 -15.85
CA ASP A 432 -10.92 9.20 -16.10
C ASP A 432 -11.23 8.22 -17.25
N THR A 433 -10.37 8.15 -18.28
CA THR A 433 -10.45 7.13 -19.34
C THR A 433 -10.22 5.71 -18.80
N VAL A 434 -9.60 5.60 -17.63
CA VAL A 434 -9.24 4.34 -16.98
C VAL A 434 -10.28 3.87 -15.97
N SER A 435 -11.04 4.79 -15.35
CA SER A 435 -12.21 4.47 -14.52
C SER A 435 -13.41 4.05 -15.37
N THR A 436 -13.70 4.77 -16.45
CA THR A 436 -14.84 4.51 -17.35
C THR A 436 -14.75 3.18 -18.12
N LYS A 437 -13.55 2.73 -18.53
CA LYS A 437 -13.35 1.40 -19.12
C LYS A 437 -13.60 0.22 -18.14
N SER A 438 -13.66 0.47 -16.83
CA SER A 438 -14.03 -0.53 -15.81
C SER A 438 -15.54 -0.75 -15.74
N GLU A 439 -16.32 0.30 -16.01
CA GLU A 439 -17.79 0.29 -15.89
C GLU A 439 -18.51 -0.01 -17.22
N GLY A 440 -17.89 0.31 -18.36
CA GLY A 440 -18.42 0.07 -19.70
C GLY A 440 -17.64 -1.00 -20.46
N ASN A 441 -17.92 -2.28 -20.21
CA ASN A 441 -17.93 -3.41 -21.16
C ASN A 441 -18.17 -4.75 -20.46
#